data_AF-S6G3L5-F1
#
_entry.id   AF-S6G3L5-F1
#
_cell.length_a   1.000
_cell.length_b   1.000
_cell.length_c   1.000
_cell.angle_alpha   90.00
_cell.angle_beta   90.00
_cell.angle_gamma   90.00
#
_symmetry.space_group_name_H-M   'P 1'
#
loop_
_entity.id
_entity.type
_entity.pdbx_description
1 polymer ?
#
loop_
_entity_poly.entity_id
_entity_poly.type
_entity_poly.pdbx_seq_one_letter_code
_entity_poly.pdbx_strand_id
1 'polypeptide(L)'
;MLKTITKEKYDEIILLYPLWKELNKKIKISYTRGVNFHEIFSEFVVCYINDYQISHNDGSEDAISKEGLKVQIKSSSNYKTDLTSFGPRSEFDILEFARLDQQNDLLYLYKIPIENLKSIEVKQGQTFAQQQEEKRRPRFSIISKIIKKDNLKPYAKVNMITGEYEFYNKTIRLPNRFFNFLMPLKCFEQFY
;
A
#
# COMPACT_ATOMS: atom_id res chain seq x y z
N MET A 1 20.25 0.23 -0.09
CA MET A 1 20.21 1.37 -1.04
C MET A 1 18.79 1.88 -1.10
N LEU A 2 18.55 3.18 -0.94
CA LEU A 2 17.22 3.79 -1.08
C LEU A 2 16.94 4.12 -2.54
N LYS A 3 15.75 3.75 -3.05
CA LYS A 3 15.39 3.99 -4.45
C LYS A 3 13.96 4.50 -4.59
N THR A 4 13.80 5.65 -5.24
CA THR A 4 12.49 6.14 -5.69
C THR A 4 12.02 5.34 -6.91
N ILE A 5 10.73 5.03 -6.96
CA ILE A 5 10.11 4.40 -8.12
C ILE A 5 9.79 5.46 -9.17
N THR A 6 10.39 5.34 -10.36
CA THR A 6 10.08 6.23 -11.48
C THR A 6 8.76 5.82 -12.15
N LYS A 7 8.19 6.69 -12.98
CA LYS A 7 6.98 6.38 -13.75
C LYS A 7 7.20 5.17 -14.67
N GLU A 8 8.35 5.11 -15.34
CA GLU A 8 8.70 4.01 -16.24
C GLU A 8 8.74 2.68 -15.47
N LYS A 9 9.35 2.70 -14.27
CA LYS A 9 9.42 1.50 -13.43
C LYS A 9 8.05 1.08 -12.91
N TYR A 10 7.21 2.04 -12.52
CA TYR A 10 5.83 1.77 -12.15
C TYR A 10 5.06 1.12 -13.31
N ASP A 11 5.18 1.66 -14.52
CA ASP A 11 4.52 1.13 -15.72
C ASP A 11 5.00 -0.28 -16.06
N GLU A 12 6.30 -0.56 -15.96
CA GLU A 12 6.84 -1.92 -16.09
C GLU A 12 6.15 -2.89 -15.11
N ILE A 13 5.97 -2.51 -13.84
CA ILE A 13 5.32 -3.37 -12.84
C ILE A 13 3.84 -3.58 -13.14
N ILE A 14 3.13 -2.55 -13.59
CA ILE A 14 1.72 -2.66 -14.01
C ILE A 14 1.59 -3.66 -15.17
N LEU A 15 2.49 -3.62 -16.15
CA LEU A 15 2.48 -4.55 -17.29
C LEU A 15 2.72 -6.02 -16.89
N LEU A 16 3.36 -6.28 -15.75
CA LEU A 16 3.58 -7.65 -15.24
C LEU A 16 2.32 -8.25 -14.59
N TYR A 17 1.36 -7.44 -14.15
CA TYR A 17 0.21 -7.93 -13.41
C TYR A 17 -0.69 -8.87 -14.21
N PRO A 18 -1.07 -8.57 -15.48
CA PRO A 18 -1.87 -9.49 -16.29
C PRO A 18 -1.20 -10.86 -16.48
N LEU A 19 0.13 -10.88 -16.66
CA LEU A 19 0.91 -12.10 -16.81
C LEU A 19 0.88 -12.94 -15.52
N TRP A 20 1.06 -12.30 -14.36
CA TRP A 20 0.92 -12.98 -13.07
C TRP A 20 -0.50 -13.51 -12.86
N LYS A 21 -1.54 -12.72 -13.19
CA LYS A 21 -2.95 -13.13 -13.02
C LYS A 21 -3.25 -14.35 -13.89
N GLU A 22 -2.77 -14.36 -15.13
CA GLU A 22 -2.92 -15.50 -16.05
C GLU A 22 -2.20 -16.75 -15.53
N LEU A 23 -0.94 -16.62 -15.11
CA LEU A 23 -0.17 -17.73 -14.53
C LEU A 23 -0.88 -18.31 -13.30
N ASN A 24 -1.30 -17.44 -12.37
CA ASN A 24 -2.02 -17.83 -11.17
C ASN A 24 -3.33 -18.57 -11.50
N LYS A 25 -4.09 -18.08 -12.50
CA LYS A 25 -5.30 -18.75 -13.00
C LYS A 25 -4.98 -20.15 -13.53
N LYS A 26 -3.95 -20.29 -14.38
CA LYS A 26 -3.58 -21.59 -14.96
C LYS A 26 -3.12 -22.59 -13.90
N ILE A 27 -2.31 -22.17 -12.93
CA ILE A 27 -1.87 -23.04 -11.83
C ILE A 27 -3.05 -23.50 -10.98
N LYS A 28 -4.01 -22.63 -10.69
CA LYS A 28 -5.19 -22.96 -9.89
C LYS A 28 -6.14 -23.99 -10.53
N ILE A 29 -6.02 -24.23 -11.84
CA ILE A 29 -6.76 -25.32 -12.51
C ILE A 29 -6.22 -26.68 -12.06
N SER A 30 -4.91 -26.80 -11.89
CA SER A 30 -4.22 -28.07 -11.61
C SER A 30 -3.82 -28.23 -10.15
N TYR A 31 -3.85 -27.17 -9.34
CA TYR A 31 -3.40 -27.18 -7.96
C TYR A 31 -4.24 -26.25 -7.07
N THR A 32 -4.38 -26.59 -5.80
CA THR A 32 -5.25 -25.83 -4.87
C THR A 32 -4.64 -24.50 -4.43
N ARG A 33 -3.30 -24.39 -4.41
CA ARG A 33 -2.60 -23.14 -4.10
C ARG A 33 -2.29 -22.36 -5.38
N GLY A 34 -2.53 -21.05 -5.31
CA GLY A 34 -2.15 -20.13 -6.38
C GLY A 34 -0.70 -19.64 -6.28
N VAL A 35 -0.30 -18.85 -7.27
CA VAL A 35 0.94 -18.07 -7.22
C VAL A 35 0.78 -16.94 -6.22
N ASN A 36 1.76 -16.76 -5.35
CA ASN A 36 1.78 -15.65 -4.40
C ASN A 36 1.75 -14.31 -5.15
N PHE A 37 1.04 -13.33 -4.58
CA PHE A 37 1.13 -11.96 -5.04
C PHE A 37 2.45 -11.40 -4.58
N HIS A 38 3.36 -11.19 -5.54
CA HIS A 38 4.74 -10.84 -5.24
C HIS A 38 4.83 -9.43 -4.67
N GLU A 39 5.76 -9.22 -3.73
CA GLU A 39 5.94 -7.96 -3.02
C GLU A 39 6.18 -6.79 -3.98
N ILE A 40 6.85 -7.03 -5.10
CA ILE A 40 7.05 -6.06 -6.18
C ILE A 40 5.75 -5.38 -6.64
N PHE A 41 4.61 -6.08 -6.67
CA PHE A 41 3.33 -5.48 -7.06
C PHE A 41 2.76 -4.59 -5.97
N SER A 42 2.99 -4.92 -4.70
CA SER A 42 2.50 -4.12 -3.58
C SER A 42 3.44 -2.98 -3.23
N GLU A 43 4.71 -3.27 -2.98
CA GLU A 43 5.71 -2.32 -2.48
C GLU A 43 5.98 -1.23 -3.51
N PHE A 44 6.18 -1.58 -4.79
CA PHE A 44 6.51 -0.58 -5.80
C PHE A 44 5.32 0.32 -6.08
N VAL A 45 4.11 -0.24 -6.12
CA VAL A 45 2.89 0.55 -6.30
C VAL A 45 2.66 1.47 -5.10
N VAL A 46 2.75 0.96 -3.86
CA VAL A 46 2.62 1.78 -2.65
C VAL A 46 3.67 2.89 -2.60
N CYS A 47 4.93 2.57 -2.91
CA CYS A 47 6.02 3.55 -2.91
C CYS A 47 5.81 4.62 -3.98
N TYR A 48 5.40 4.23 -5.19
CA TYR A 48 5.11 5.18 -6.26
C TYR A 48 3.96 6.12 -5.90
N ILE A 49 2.86 5.59 -5.36
CA ILE A 49 1.66 6.39 -5.02
C ILE A 49 1.90 7.38 -3.88
N ASN A 50 2.80 7.07 -2.95
CA ASN A 50 3.06 7.91 -1.77
C ASN A 50 4.40 8.65 -1.82
N ASP A 51 5.13 8.55 -2.94
CA ASP A 51 6.52 9.02 -3.07
C ASP A 51 7.47 8.50 -1.97
N TYR A 52 7.33 7.23 -1.58
CA TYR A 52 8.28 6.57 -0.68
C TYR A 52 9.50 6.05 -1.45
N GLN A 53 10.60 5.90 -0.75
CA GLN A 53 11.82 5.27 -1.25
C GLN A 53 11.89 3.83 -0.75
N ILE A 54 12.06 2.87 -1.65
CA ILE A 54 12.21 1.46 -1.27
C ILE A 54 13.50 1.27 -0.47
N SER A 55 13.40 0.53 0.64
CA SER A 55 14.53 0.10 1.46
C SER A 55 14.83 -1.36 1.17
N HIS A 56 15.94 -1.65 0.51
CA HIS A 56 16.47 -3.02 0.37
C HIS A 56 17.62 -3.28 1.36
N ASN A 57 17.57 -2.68 2.54
CA ASN A 57 18.58 -2.89 3.58
C ASN A 57 18.20 -4.08 4.50
N ASP A 58 19.10 -4.54 5.36
CA ASP A 58 18.85 -5.55 6.41
C ASP A 58 17.87 -5.11 7.52
N GLY A 59 17.17 -3.98 7.30
CA GLY A 59 16.16 -3.43 8.19
C GLY A 59 14.84 -4.19 8.13
N SER A 60 13.90 -3.84 9.02
CA SER A 60 12.57 -4.43 9.03
C SER A 60 11.55 -3.67 8.18
N GLU A 61 11.91 -2.46 7.75
CA GLU A 61 11.12 -1.60 6.91
C GLU A 61 11.27 -1.94 5.43
N ASP A 62 10.18 -1.81 4.68
CA ASP A 62 10.17 -2.07 3.24
C ASP A 62 10.40 -0.76 2.46
N ALA A 63 10.12 0.39 3.08
CA ALA A 63 10.32 1.71 2.50
C ALA A 63 10.58 2.80 3.55
N ILE A 64 11.01 3.97 3.09
CA ILE A 64 11.23 5.19 3.87
C ILE A 64 10.42 6.33 3.25
N SER A 65 9.67 7.06 4.08
CA SER A 65 8.95 8.28 3.64
C SER A 65 9.89 9.46 3.39
N LYS A 66 9.38 10.54 2.79
CA LYS A 66 10.15 11.79 2.59
C LYS A 66 10.64 12.39 3.92
N GLU A 67 9.88 12.18 4.99
CA GLU A 67 10.18 12.64 6.34
C GLU A 67 11.16 11.71 7.08
N GLY A 68 11.60 10.62 6.46
CA GLY A 68 12.52 9.65 7.07
C GLY A 68 11.84 8.60 7.94
N LEU A 69 10.51 8.55 7.98
CA LEU A 69 9.75 7.55 8.72
C LEU A 69 9.86 6.17 8.07
N LYS A 70 10.01 5.12 8.89
CA LYS A 70 10.07 3.71 8.48
C LYS A 70 8.68 3.22 8.09
N VAL A 71 8.55 2.67 6.89
CA VAL A 71 7.29 2.15 6.35
C VAL A 71 7.37 0.64 6.22
N GLN A 72 6.41 -0.06 6.82
CA GLN A 72 6.14 -1.46 6.55
C GLN A 72 4.94 -1.56 5.60
N ILE A 73 5.09 -2.33 4.54
CA ILE A 73 4.09 -2.60 3.51
C ILE A 73 3.70 -4.07 3.63
N LYS A 74 2.40 -4.32 3.81
CA LYS A 74 1.83 -5.67 3.79
C LYS A 74 0.81 -5.76 2.67
N SER A 75 0.59 -6.96 2.16
CA SER A 75 -0.35 -7.15 1.05
C SER A 75 -1.10 -8.47 1.12
N SER A 76 -2.25 -8.51 0.45
CA SER A 76 -3.02 -9.73 0.25
C SER A 76 -3.69 -9.72 -1.12
N SER A 77 -3.60 -10.85 -1.81
CA SER A 77 -4.40 -11.16 -3.03
C SER A 77 -5.69 -11.91 -2.76
N ASN A 78 -5.98 -12.19 -1.49
CA ASN A 78 -7.30 -12.62 -1.08
C ASN A 78 -8.08 -11.41 -0.56
N TYR A 79 -9.13 -11.05 -1.29
CA TYR A 79 -9.92 -9.88 -0.94
C TYR A 79 -10.68 -10.07 0.38
N LYS A 80 -11.09 -11.28 0.76
CA LYS A 80 -12.00 -11.47 1.92
C LYS A 80 -11.27 -11.70 3.24
N THR A 81 -10.11 -12.36 3.18
CA THR A 81 -9.34 -12.79 4.36
C THR A 81 -7.84 -12.64 4.12
N ASP A 82 -7.08 -12.49 5.19
CA ASP A 82 -5.61 -12.44 5.19
C ASP A 82 -5.06 -13.11 6.44
N LEU A 83 -3.78 -13.49 6.40
CA LEU A 83 -2.99 -13.85 7.57
C LEU A 83 -1.66 -13.10 7.48
N THR A 84 -1.70 -11.84 7.86
CA THR A 84 -0.53 -10.97 7.78
C THR A 84 0.46 -11.33 8.88
N SER A 85 1.73 -11.53 8.49
CA SER A 85 2.82 -11.88 9.41
C SER A 85 3.78 -10.72 9.58
N PHE A 86 4.18 -10.47 10.82
CA PHE A 86 5.17 -9.47 11.18
C PHE A 86 6.43 -10.14 11.72
N GLY A 87 7.59 -9.54 11.48
CA GLY A 87 8.84 -10.02 12.06
C GLY A 87 8.85 -9.84 13.58
N PRO A 88 9.55 -10.70 14.34
CA PRO A 88 9.63 -10.56 15.79
C PRO A 88 10.31 -9.24 16.21
N ARG A 89 11.16 -8.69 15.35
CA ARG A 89 11.89 -7.43 15.55
C ARG A 89 11.42 -6.31 14.61
N SER A 90 10.23 -6.45 14.01
CA SER A 90 9.71 -5.43 13.09
C SER A 90 9.43 -4.14 13.84
N GLU A 91 10.08 -3.07 13.39
CA GLU A 91 9.89 -1.69 13.84
C GLU A 91 9.57 -0.80 12.63
N PHE A 92 8.49 -0.03 12.73
CA PHE A 92 8.03 0.89 11.70
C PHE A 92 7.16 1.97 12.32
N ASP A 93 7.11 3.12 11.65
CA ASP A 93 6.30 4.27 12.03
C ASP A 93 5.00 4.32 11.22
N ILE A 94 4.99 3.72 10.02
CA ILE A 94 3.84 3.67 9.11
C ILE A 94 3.59 2.21 8.70
N LEU A 95 2.32 1.80 8.73
CA LEU A 95 1.88 0.52 8.18
C LEU A 95 0.94 0.74 7.00
N GLU A 96 1.39 0.35 5.82
CA GLU A 96 0.60 0.34 4.59
C GLU A 96 0.06 -1.07 4.34
N PHE A 97 -1.17 -1.15 3.84
CA PHE A 97 -1.78 -2.41 3.43
C PHE A 97 -2.35 -2.32 2.01
N ALA A 98 -1.80 -3.13 1.12
CA ALA A 98 -2.22 -3.24 -0.28
C ALA A 98 -3.13 -4.47 -0.47
N ARG A 99 -4.42 -4.23 -0.70
CA ARG A 99 -5.44 -5.28 -0.81
C ARG A 99 -5.91 -5.41 -2.26
N LEU A 100 -5.54 -6.51 -2.90
CA LEU A 100 -5.92 -6.78 -4.28
C LEU A 100 -7.31 -7.43 -4.35
N ASP A 101 -8.20 -6.78 -5.09
CA ASP A 101 -9.40 -7.37 -5.67
C ASP A 101 -9.06 -7.92 -7.06
N GLN A 102 -8.63 -9.18 -7.10
CA GLN A 102 -8.23 -9.85 -8.34
C GLN A 102 -9.39 -10.02 -9.33
N GLN A 103 -10.64 -9.99 -8.86
CA GLN A 103 -11.80 -10.13 -9.73
C GLN A 103 -11.99 -8.88 -10.59
N ASN A 104 -11.82 -7.70 -9.98
CA ASN A 104 -12.02 -6.41 -10.64
C ASN A 104 -10.71 -5.73 -11.07
N ASP A 105 -9.56 -6.38 -10.85
CA ASP A 105 -8.23 -5.84 -11.17
C ASP A 105 -7.91 -4.54 -10.43
N LEU A 106 -8.41 -4.40 -9.19
CA LEU A 106 -8.23 -3.20 -8.38
C LEU A 106 -7.35 -3.48 -7.17
N LEU A 107 -6.32 -2.66 -6.97
CA LEU A 107 -5.51 -2.65 -5.75
C LEU A 107 -5.93 -1.47 -4.88
N TYR A 108 -6.45 -1.78 -3.69
CA TYR A 108 -6.86 -0.78 -2.71
C TYR A 108 -5.75 -0.56 -1.68
N LEU A 109 -5.39 0.69 -1.44
CA LEU A 109 -4.32 1.06 -0.52
C LEU A 109 -4.90 1.65 0.76
N TYR A 110 -4.45 1.14 1.90
CA TYR A 110 -4.90 1.54 3.24
C TYR A 110 -3.71 1.95 4.09
N LYS A 111 -3.87 3.05 4.82
CA LYS A 111 -2.97 3.41 5.91
C LYS A 111 -3.57 2.85 7.19
N ILE A 112 -2.88 1.89 7.80
CA ILE A 112 -3.36 1.13 8.95
C ILE A 112 -2.97 1.88 10.23
N PRO A 113 -3.93 2.22 11.12
CA PRO A 113 -3.63 2.78 12.43
C PRO A 113 -2.79 1.79 13.26
N ILE A 114 -1.71 2.27 13.88
CA ILE A 114 -0.75 1.44 14.60
C ILE A 114 -0.78 1.61 16.12
N GLU A 115 -1.53 2.61 16.62
CA GLU A 115 -1.57 3.01 18.04
C GLU A 115 -1.96 1.82 18.93
N ASN A 116 -2.91 1.01 18.46
CA ASN A 116 -3.42 -0.16 19.17
C ASN A 116 -2.85 -1.48 18.64
N LEU A 117 -1.87 -1.46 17.72
CA LEU A 117 -1.36 -2.68 17.08
C LEU A 117 -0.79 -3.67 18.10
N LYS A 118 -0.02 -3.17 19.07
CA LYS A 118 0.65 -3.97 20.11
C LYS A 118 -0.33 -4.73 21.01
N SER A 119 -1.55 -4.19 21.21
CA SER A 119 -2.58 -4.79 22.06
C SER A 119 -3.54 -5.72 21.30
N ILE A 120 -3.44 -5.80 19.97
CA ILE A 120 -4.26 -6.73 19.18
C ILE A 120 -3.96 -8.17 19.61
N GLU A 121 -4.99 -8.90 20.01
CA GLU A 121 -4.91 -10.33 20.24
C GLU A 121 -4.75 -11.08 18.91
N VAL A 122 -3.62 -11.77 18.77
CA VAL A 122 -3.19 -12.49 17.56
C VAL A 122 -3.40 -14.01 17.69
N LYS A 123 -3.48 -14.52 18.92
CA LYS A 123 -3.86 -15.90 19.28
C LYS A 123 -4.56 -15.84 20.63
N GLN A 124 -5.41 -16.82 20.94
CA GLN A 124 -6.09 -16.93 22.24
C GLN A 124 -5.11 -16.66 23.40
N GLY A 125 -5.34 -15.56 24.12
CA GLY A 125 -4.54 -15.15 25.28
C GLY A 125 -3.14 -14.59 24.99
N GLN A 126 -2.79 -14.34 23.71
CA GLN A 126 -1.52 -13.72 23.31
C GLN A 126 -1.76 -12.52 22.39
N THR A 127 -1.26 -11.35 22.82
CA THR A 127 -1.22 -10.11 22.06
C THR A 127 -0.05 -10.08 21.06
N PHE A 128 -0.11 -9.13 20.15
CA PHE A 128 0.97 -8.84 19.19
C PHE A 128 2.31 -8.62 19.93
N ALA A 129 2.33 -7.76 20.95
CA ALA A 129 3.53 -7.48 21.73
C ALA A 129 4.09 -8.72 22.43
N GLN A 130 3.22 -9.53 23.05
CA GLN A 130 3.65 -10.76 23.71
C GLN A 130 4.28 -11.76 22.74
N GLN A 131 3.78 -11.88 21.51
CA GLN A 131 4.44 -12.72 20.51
C GLN A 131 5.81 -12.16 20.09
N GLN A 132 5.97 -10.84 20.00
CA GLN A 132 7.29 -10.24 19.72
C GLN A 132 8.28 -10.48 20.87
N GLU A 133 7.85 -10.35 22.13
CA GLU A 133 8.66 -10.63 23.33
C GLU A 133 9.14 -12.09 23.36
N GLU A 134 8.30 -13.03 22.92
CA GLU A 134 8.65 -14.44 22.73
C GLU A 134 9.55 -14.70 21.49
N LYS A 135 10.00 -13.65 20.80
CA LYS A 135 10.75 -13.73 19.53
C LYS A 135 10.01 -14.49 18.43
N ARG A 136 8.68 -14.53 18.51
CA ARG A 136 7.79 -15.15 17.52
C ARG A 136 7.24 -14.09 16.58
N ARG A 137 6.77 -14.53 15.41
CA ARG A 137 6.12 -13.66 14.42
C ARG A 137 4.65 -13.48 14.78
N PRO A 138 4.19 -12.26 15.16
CA PRO A 138 2.78 -11.97 15.29
C PRO A 138 2.08 -12.20 13.96
N ARG A 139 0.93 -12.90 14.01
CA ARG A 139 0.11 -13.15 12.83
C ARG A 139 -1.35 -12.86 13.12
N PHE A 140 -1.96 -11.97 12.35
CA PHE A 140 -3.39 -11.71 12.43
C PHE A 140 -3.92 -11.21 11.09
N SER A 141 -5.24 -11.16 10.97
CA SER A 141 -5.89 -10.61 9.79
C SER A 141 -6.12 -9.11 9.93
N ILE A 142 -5.39 -8.29 9.17
CA ILE A 142 -5.63 -6.83 9.10
C ILE A 142 -7.04 -6.56 8.58
N ILE A 143 -7.50 -7.35 7.61
CA ILE A 143 -8.83 -7.18 7.01
C ILE A 143 -9.93 -7.31 8.06
N SER A 144 -9.88 -8.33 8.92
CA SER A 144 -10.94 -8.56 9.91
C SER A 144 -10.76 -7.75 11.19
N LYS A 145 -9.53 -7.66 11.72
CA LYS A 145 -9.26 -7.02 13.02
C LYS A 145 -9.25 -5.49 12.96
N ILE A 146 -9.02 -4.91 11.78
CA ILE A 146 -8.89 -3.46 11.60
C ILE A 146 -9.87 -2.97 10.53
N ILE A 147 -9.69 -3.37 9.26
CA ILE A 147 -10.45 -2.77 8.15
C ILE A 147 -11.96 -2.94 8.31
N LYS A 148 -12.42 -4.17 8.55
CA LYS A 148 -13.85 -4.46 8.74
C LYS A 148 -14.37 -3.94 10.08
N LYS A 149 -13.59 -4.11 11.15
CA LYS A 149 -13.96 -3.70 12.51
C LYS A 149 -14.20 -2.19 12.59
N ASP A 150 -13.29 -1.42 12.00
CA ASP A 150 -13.27 0.04 12.11
C ASP A 150 -13.89 0.71 10.86
N ASN A 151 -14.42 -0.08 9.92
CA ASN A 151 -14.93 0.38 8.62
C ASN A 151 -13.93 1.29 7.88
N LEU A 152 -12.64 0.97 8.01
CA LEU A 152 -11.54 1.76 7.45
C LEU A 152 -11.67 1.83 5.94
N LYS A 153 -11.56 3.02 5.38
CA LYS A 153 -11.61 3.25 3.94
C LYS A 153 -10.20 3.29 3.34
N PRO A 154 -10.02 2.78 2.11
CA PRO A 154 -8.76 2.98 1.39
C PRO A 154 -8.56 4.47 1.10
N TYR A 155 -7.30 4.92 1.07
CA TYR A 155 -6.98 6.28 0.63
C TYR A 155 -6.83 6.38 -0.89
N ALA A 156 -6.48 5.28 -1.55
CA ALA A 156 -6.37 5.20 -3.01
C ALA A 156 -6.86 3.86 -3.56
N LYS A 157 -7.27 3.86 -4.83
CA LYS A 157 -7.41 2.66 -5.65
C LYS A 157 -6.54 2.77 -6.89
N VAL A 158 -5.97 1.65 -7.31
CA VAL A 158 -5.16 1.52 -8.52
C VAL A 158 -5.78 0.45 -9.43
N ASN A 159 -5.98 0.78 -10.70
CA ASN A 159 -6.33 -0.19 -11.73
C ASN A 159 -5.05 -0.93 -12.15
N MET A 160 -4.97 -2.22 -11.87
CA MET A 160 -3.78 -3.03 -12.12
C MET A 160 -3.62 -3.46 -13.59
N ILE A 161 -4.57 -3.10 -14.47
CA ILE A 161 -4.46 -3.27 -15.93
C ILE A 161 -3.90 -2.00 -16.57
N THR A 162 -4.42 -0.83 -16.19
CA THR A 162 -4.05 0.45 -16.85
C THR A 162 -2.97 1.23 -16.11
N GLY A 163 -2.79 0.98 -14.81
CA GLY A 163 -1.95 1.78 -13.93
C GLY A 163 -2.57 3.11 -13.53
N GLU A 164 -3.83 3.37 -13.91
CA GLU A 164 -4.54 4.56 -13.45
C GLU A 164 -4.91 4.43 -11.97
N TYR A 165 -4.85 5.53 -11.24
CA TYR A 165 -5.18 5.55 -9.82
C TYR A 165 -5.91 6.83 -9.44
N GLU A 166 -6.72 6.73 -8.39
CA GLU A 166 -7.42 7.86 -7.80
C GLU A 166 -7.30 7.81 -6.27
N PHE A 167 -7.36 8.99 -5.65
CA PHE A 167 -7.45 9.13 -4.20
C PHE A 167 -8.91 9.32 -3.80
N TYR A 168 -9.35 8.61 -2.77
CA TYR A 168 -10.75 8.63 -2.32
C TYR A 168 -11.15 9.91 -1.60
N ASN A 169 -10.20 10.72 -1.10
CA ASN A 169 -10.48 12.02 -0.48
C ASN A 169 -9.28 12.95 -0.64
N LYS A 170 -9.37 13.92 -1.56
CA LYS A 170 -8.42 15.04 -1.70
C LYS A 170 -8.92 16.26 -0.91
N THR A 171 -9.28 16.08 0.36
CA THR A 171 -9.68 17.19 1.25
C THR A 171 -8.71 17.32 2.42
N ILE A 172 -7.41 17.41 2.12
CA ILE A 172 -6.47 18.15 2.96
C ILE A 172 -5.86 19.20 2.03
N ARG A 173 -6.27 20.45 2.24
CA ARG A 173 -5.66 21.62 1.59
C ARG A 173 -4.17 21.60 1.89
N LEU A 174 -3.33 21.45 0.87
CA LEU A 174 -1.99 22.02 0.94
C LEU A 174 -2.17 23.55 0.92
N PRO A 175 -1.52 24.31 1.82
CA PRO A 175 -1.62 25.76 1.81
C PRO A 175 -1.09 26.30 0.47
N ASN A 176 -1.90 27.12 -0.19
CA ASN A 176 -1.53 27.91 -1.36
C ASN A 176 -0.19 28.62 -1.12
N ARG A 177 0.87 28.17 -1.78
CA ARG A 177 1.96 29.04 -2.22
C ARG A 177 2.50 28.53 -3.56
N PHE A 178 2.66 29.49 -4.47
CA PHE A 178 3.25 29.36 -5.81
C PHE A 178 2.31 28.95 -6.95
N PHE A 179 1.38 29.84 -7.27
CA PHE A 179 1.17 30.23 -8.67
C PHE A 179 1.14 31.77 -8.72
N ASN A 180 2.32 32.38 -8.74
CA ASN A 180 2.52 33.73 -9.27
C ASN A 180 3.39 33.55 -10.51
N PHE A 181 2.76 33.43 -11.67
CA PHE A 181 3.37 33.88 -12.91
C PHE A 181 2.43 34.89 -13.54
N LEU A 182 2.91 36.12 -13.61
CA LEU A 182 2.26 37.30 -14.12
C LEU A 182 2.10 37.21 -15.65
N MET A 183 0.85 37.39 -16.09
CA MET A 183 0.38 38.20 -17.25
C MET A 183 0.72 37.80 -18.70
N PRO A 184 -0.02 38.34 -19.71
CA PRO A 184 -1.19 39.25 -19.63
C PRO A 184 -2.45 38.79 -20.39
N LEU A 185 -3.61 39.17 -19.86
CA LEU A 185 -4.86 39.31 -20.65
C LEU A 185 -4.69 40.46 -21.64
N LYS A 186 -4.89 40.18 -22.93
CA LYS A 186 -5.15 41.19 -23.96
C LYS A 186 -6.64 41.27 -24.24
N CYS A 187 -7.11 42.51 -24.27
CA CYS A 187 -8.29 43.04 -24.94
C CYS A 187 -9.66 42.50 -24.51
N PHE A 188 -10.43 43.32 -23.81
CA PHE A 188 -11.73 43.79 -24.28
C PHE A 188 -12.20 44.91 -23.33
N GLU A 189 -12.10 46.17 -23.77
CA GLU A 189 -12.99 47.25 -23.35
C GLU A 189 -12.73 48.50 -24.19
N GLN A 190 -13.74 48.89 -24.97
CA GLN A 190 -13.98 50.28 -25.35
C GLN A 190 -15.50 50.42 -25.59
N PHE A 191 -16.19 51.02 -24.61
CA PHE A 191 -17.45 51.70 -24.81
C PHE A 191 -17.16 53.20 -24.85
N TYR A 192 -17.48 53.84 -25.97
CA TYR A 192 -18.28 55.06 -26.16
C TYR A 192 -18.12 55.54 -27.61
#